data_AF-A0A7W9DDW0-F1
#
_entry.id   AF-A0A7W9DDW0-F1
#
_cell.length_a   1.000
_cell.length_b   1.000
_cell.length_c   1.000
_cell.angle_alpha   90.00
_cell.angle_beta   90.00
_cell.angle_gamma   90.00
#
_symmetry.space_group_name_H-M   'P 1'
#
loop_
_entity.id
_entity.type
_entity.pdbx_description
1 polymer ?
#
loop_
_entity_poly.entity_id
_entity_poly.type
_entity_poly.pdbx_seq_one_letter_code
_entity_poly.pdbx_strand_id
1 'polypeptide(L)'
;MSKYKLLASILAAIALCIACTTLRPADGPGMVATFSNGIKGKKVDVLHARTANGAPFPVPGSVSPDKNPMTGGKTMGAAPDGRELPEWVEFEWKVWPYPYPPMPSDPVALQTWSEGVHAMSRSLPIQTARVAVKSRVPQEVVNEVLASNRNRAPRALPDKLLWVYFIWYESGIKFRWSLEQGCCKVLRAGGDDVGP
;
A
#
# COMPACT_ATOMS: atom_id res chain seq x y z
N MET A 1 -68.92 24.54 41.43
CA MET A 1 -67.93 25.20 42.32
C MET A 1 -66.62 24.44 42.23
N SER A 2 -65.54 25.20 42.01
CA SER A 2 -64.15 24.78 41.81
C SER A 2 -63.56 23.93 42.95
N LYS A 3 -62.66 22.98 42.65
CA LYS A 3 -61.22 23.03 43.01
C LYS A 3 -60.44 21.74 42.67
N TYR A 4 -59.39 21.93 41.86
CA TYR A 4 -58.15 21.17 41.55
C TYR A 4 -57.73 20.05 42.53
N LYS A 5 -57.05 18.95 42.11
CA LYS A 5 -55.65 18.88 41.61
C LYS A 5 -55.41 17.50 40.95
N LEU A 6 -54.89 17.46 39.72
CA LEU A 6 -53.48 17.21 39.35
C LEU A 6 -52.92 15.85 39.83
N LEU A 7 -52.71 14.91 38.90
CA LEU A 7 -51.53 14.05 38.86
C LEU A 7 -51.33 13.56 37.43
N ALA A 8 -50.28 14.11 36.82
CA ALA A 8 -49.79 13.81 35.50
C ALA A 8 -48.96 12.52 35.53
N SER A 9 -49.20 11.62 34.57
CA SER A 9 -48.24 10.58 34.21
C SER A 9 -48.00 10.69 32.71
N ILE A 10 -46.94 11.42 32.39
CA ILE A 10 -46.42 11.68 31.05
C ILE A 10 -45.86 10.36 30.50
N LEU A 11 -46.43 9.88 29.39
CA LEU A 11 -45.76 8.93 28.50
C LEU A 11 -44.52 9.63 27.92
N ALA A 12 -43.32 9.26 28.37
CA ALA A 12 -42.09 9.59 27.69
C ALA A 12 -41.57 8.35 26.96
N ALA A 13 -41.98 8.24 25.68
CA ALA A 13 -41.34 7.37 24.73
C ALA A 13 -39.94 7.91 24.43
N ILE A 14 -38.91 7.36 25.10
CA ILE A 14 -37.53 7.54 24.64
C ILE A 14 -37.21 6.33 23.79
N ALA A 15 -37.63 6.40 22.53
CA ALA A 15 -37.00 5.62 21.47
C ALA A 15 -35.58 6.17 21.32
N LEU A 16 -34.64 5.57 22.07
CA LEU A 16 -33.21 5.72 21.82
C LEU A 16 -32.94 5.08 20.45
N CYS A 17 -33.15 5.85 19.38
CA CYS A 17 -32.39 5.69 18.17
C CYS A 17 -30.94 5.97 18.54
N ILE A 18 -30.27 4.96 19.11
CA ILE A 18 -28.84 4.80 18.97
C ILE A 18 -28.67 4.54 17.48
N ALA A 19 -28.68 5.62 16.69
CA ALA A 19 -27.97 5.64 15.45
C ALA A 19 -26.55 5.28 15.86
N CYS A 20 -26.22 4.00 15.68
CA CYS A 20 -24.87 3.52 15.63
C CYS A 20 -24.26 4.23 14.44
N THR A 21 -23.87 5.49 14.63
CA THR A 21 -22.97 6.20 13.77
C THR A 21 -21.67 5.44 13.94
N THR A 22 -21.52 4.43 13.10
CA THR A 22 -20.22 3.90 12.76
C THR A 22 -19.35 5.12 12.50
N LEU A 23 -18.37 5.37 13.37
CA LEU A 23 -17.28 6.28 13.06
C LEU A 23 -16.84 5.89 11.66
N ARG A 24 -17.00 6.77 10.66
CA ARG A 24 -16.35 6.59 9.36
C ARG A 24 -14.91 7.03 9.59
N PRO A 25 -13.90 6.15 9.74
CA PRO A 25 -12.53 6.61 9.76
C PRO A 25 -12.05 6.47 8.32
N ALA A 26 -12.20 7.51 7.50
CA ALA A 26 -11.59 7.55 6.16
C ALA A 26 -11.60 9.00 5.63
N ASP A 27 -10.78 9.86 6.21
CA ASP A 27 -10.60 11.25 5.73
C ASP A 27 -9.46 11.42 4.72
N GLY A 28 -8.70 10.35 4.45
CA GLY A 28 -7.59 10.33 3.49
C GLY A 28 -7.90 9.56 2.19
N PRO A 29 -7.10 9.77 1.14
CA PRO A 29 -7.32 9.15 -0.17
C PRO A 29 -7.16 7.63 -0.13
N GLY A 30 -6.37 7.10 0.81
CA GLY A 30 -5.88 5.72 0.72
C GLY A 30 -5.00 5.51 -0.52
N MET A 31 -4.43 4.31 -0.64
CA MET A 31 -3.65 3.94 -1.84
C MET A 31 -3.47 2.43 -1.94
N VAL A 32 -3.35 1.99 -3.20
CA VAL A 32 -2.89 0.66 -3.60
C VAL A 32 -1.42 0.79 -3.99
N ALA A 33 -0.55 -0.07 -3.48
CA ALA A 33 0.87 -0.07 -3.78
C ALA A 33 1.25 -1.30 -4.62
N THR A 34 1.97 -1.06 -5.70
CA THR A 34 2.59 -2.10 -6.53
C THR A 34 4.10 -2.02 -6.41
N PHE A 35 4.73 -3.16 -6.17
CA PHE A 35 6.17 -3.30 -6.02
C PHE A 35 6.70 -4.17 -7.15
N SER A 36 7.65 -3.64 -7.92
CA SER A 36 8.22 -4.37 -9.06
C SER A 36 9.73 -4.12 -9.19
N ASN A 37 10.38 -4.88 -10.06
CA ASN A 37 11.83 -4.90 -10.16
C ASN A 37 12.24 -4.85 -11.63
N GLY A 38 12.83 -3.73 -12.02
CA GLY A 38 13.43 -3.49 -13.34
C GLY A 38 14.91 -3.87 -13.41
N ILE A 39 15.51 -4.38 -12.32
CA ILE A 39 16.91 -4.81 -12.32
C ILE A 39 17.04 -6.14 -13.04
N LYS A 40 17.66 -6.12 -14.23
CA LYS A 40 17.86 -7.31 -15.06
C LYS A 40 18.74 -8.33 -14.33
N GLY A 41 18.28 -9.59 -14.30
CA GLY A 41 19.06 -10.69 -13.75
C GLY A 41 19.39 -10.56 -12.27
N LYS A 42 18.63 -9.78 -11.50
CA LYS A 42 18.75 -9.72 -10.04
C LYS A 42 17.40 -9.71 -9.37
N LYS A 43 17.28 -10.40 -8.24
CA LYS A 43 16.06 -10.37 -7.42
C LYS A 43 16.20 -9.33 -6.33
N VAL A 44 15.11 -8.66 -5.97
CA VAL A 44 15.11 -7.71 -4.84
C VAL A 44 14.31 -8.32 -3.70
N ASP A 45 14.96 -8.43 -2.55
CA ASP A 45 14.35 -8.84 -1.29
C ASP A 45 14.13 -7.61 -0.42
N VAL A 46 12.88 -7.15 -0.35
CA VAL A 46 12.46 -6.04 0.51
C VAL A 46 12.25 -6.57 1.92
N LEU A 47 13.08 -6.09 2.84
CA LEU A 47 13.11 -6.55 4.23
C LEU A 47 12.11 -5.76 5.08
N HIS A 48 12.16 -4.43 4.97
CA HIS A 48 11.34 -3.52 5.75
C HIS A 48 10.89 -2.33 4.90
N ALA A 49 9.74 -1.79 5.26
CA ALA A 49 9.27 -0.51 4.75
C ALA A 49 8.56 0.25 5.89
N ARG A 50 8.84 1.54 6.02
CA ARG A 50 8.24 2.40 7.04
C ARG A 50 7.92 3.79 6.50
N THR A 51 6.84 4.39 7.00
CA THR A 51 6.43 5.76 6.67
C THR A 51 7.17 6.80 7.52
N ALA A 52 6.99 8.08 7.20
CA ALA A 52 7.65 9.19 7.89
C ALA A 52 7.43 9.26 9.42
N ASN A 53 6.29 8.77 9.89
CA ASN A 53 5.95 8.67 11.32
C ASN A 53 6.40 7.34 11.97
N GLY A 54 7.20 6.53 11.27
CA GLY A 54 7.70 5.25 11.74
C GLY A 54 6.70 4.09 11.65
N ALA A 55 5.49 4.31 11.11
CA ALA A 55 4.52 3.22 10.97
C ALA A 55 4.98 2.20 9.90
N PRO A 56 4.70 0.89 10.08
CA PRO A 56 4.99 -0.11 9.07
C PRO A 56 4.25 0.17 7.76
N PHE A 57 4.95 -0.04 6.65
CA PHE A 57 4.40 -0.02 5.29
C PHE A 57 4.44 -1.43 4.69
N PRO A 58 3.55 -1.81 3.75
CA PRO A 58 3.58 -3.14 3.17
C PRO A 58 4.93 -3.46 2.52
N VAL A 59 5.33 -4.72 2.64
CA VAL A 59 6.52 -5.27 2.00
C VAL A 59 6.13 -6.45 1.11
N PRO A 60 6.62 -6.52 -0.15
CA PRO A 60 6.30 -7.62 -1.07
C PRO A 60 7.06 -8.92 -0.73
N GLY A 61 7.93 -8.89 0.27
CA GLY A 61 8.99 -9.88 0.45
C GLY A 61 9.97 -9.78 -0.71
N SER A 62 9.86 -10.70 -1.67
CA SER A 62 10.77 -10.78 -2.81
C SER A 62 10.10 -10.52 -4.15
N VAL A 63 10.75 -9.73 -5.01
CA VAL A 63 10.30 -9.40 -6.37
C VAL A 63 11.37 -9.78 -7.42
N SER A 64 10.99 -10.67 -8.33
CA SER A 64 11.83 -11.11 -9.46
C SER A 64 11.92 -10.02 -10.53
N PRO A 65 12.99 -10.03 -11.36
CA PRO A 65 13.05 -9.15 -12.53
C PRO A 65 11.80 -9.35 -13.39
N ASP A 66 11.18 -8.25 -13.80
CA ASP A 66 10.10 -8.28 -14.79
C ASP A 66 10.59 -7.71 -16.12
N LYS A 67 10.05 -8.25 -17.22
CA LYS A 67 10.28 -7.68 -18.56
C LYS A 67 9.61 -6.32 -18.68
N ASN A 68 8.45 -6.15 -18.06
CA ASN A 68 7.77 -4.86 -17.96
C ASN A 68 7.40 -4.59 -16.49
N PRO A 69 8.21 -3.79 -15.77
CA PRO A 69 7.97 -3.53 -14.36
C PRO A 69 6.70 -2.72 -14.09
N MET A 70 6.05 -2.13 -15.10
CA MET A 70 4.78 -1.41 -14.94
C MET A 70 3.56 -2.32 -14.87
N THR A 71 3.64 -3.53 -15.46
CA THR A 71 2.54 -4.51 -15.46
C THR A 71 2.83 -5.71 -14.56
N GLY A 72 4.05 -5.77 -14.03
CA GLY A 72 4.55 -6.87 -13.21
C GLY A 72 4.50 -6.62 -11.71
N GLY A 73 5.14 -7.54 -10.97
CA GLY A 73 5.39 -7.38 -9.55
C GLY A 73 4.26 -7.87 -8.63
N LYS A 74 4.16 -7.25 -7.45
CA LYS A 74 3.18 -7.60 -6.41
C LYS A 74 2.41 -6.37 -5.98
N THR A 75 1.08 -6.50 -5.91
CA THR A 75 0.17 -5.42 -5.54
C THR A 75 -0.48 -5.68 -4.19
N MET A 76 -0.53 -4.67 -3.33
CA MET A 76 -1.06 -4.75 -1.97
C MET A 76 -1.80 -3.46 -1.60
N GLY A 77 -2.79 -3.55 -0.72
CA GLY A 77 -3.36 -2.35 -0.09
C GLY A 77 -2.35 -1.75 0.88
N ALA A 78 -1.99 -0.48 0.72
CA ALA A 78 -1.02 0.20 1.58
C ALA A 78 -1.64 1.18 2.57
N ALA A 79 -2.78 1.74 2.22
CA ALA A 79 -3.67 2.44 3.14
C ALA A 79 -5.13 2.17 2.75
N PRO A 80 -5.59 0.90 2.82
CA PRO A 80 -6.94 0.54 2.36
C PRO A 80 -8.03 1.16 3.24
N ASP A 81 -7.68 1.66 4.43
CA ASP A 81 -8.54 2.33 5.38
C ASP A 81 -8.70 3.83 5.14
N GLY A 82 -8.13 4.38 4.05
CA GLY A 82 -8.31 5.78 3.70
C GLY A 82 -7.52 6.72 4.61
N ARG A 83 -6.29 6.37 4.98
CA ARG A 83 -5.34 7.30 5.62
C ARG A 83 -4.75 8.27 4.60
N GLU A 84 -4.16 9.35 5.11
CA GLU A 84 -3.36 10.28 4.31
C GLU A 84 -2.18 9.58 3.64
N LEU A 85 -1.73 10.15 2.51
CA LEU A 85 -0.49 9.73 1.88
C LEU A 85 0.69 10.06 2.80
N PRO A 86 1.63 9.14 2.99
CA PRO A 86 2.84 9.41 3.75
C PRO A 86 3.69 10.44 3.02
N GLU A 87 4.45 11.27 3.76
CA GLU A 87 5.42 12.18 3.15
C GLU A 87 6.46 11.42 2.33
N TRP A 88 6.98 10.34 2.92
CA TRP A 88 7.90 9.40 2.29
C TRP A 88 7.71 8.00 2.84
N VAL A 89 8.21 7.01 2.09
CA VAL A 89 8.40 5.63 2.53
C VAL A 89 9.88 5.30 2.46
N GLU A 90 10.45 4.81 3.56
CA GLU A 90 11.80 4.30 3.63
C GLU A 90 11.77 2.79 3.45
N PHE A 91 12.54 2.30 2.50
CA PHE A 91 12.71 0.88 2.23
C PHE A 91 14.08 0.42 2.66
N GLU A 92 14.14 -0.79 3.19
CA GLU A 92 15.38 -1.55 3.41
C GLU A 92 15.30 -2.83 2.57
N TRP A 93 16.29 -3.09 1.72
CA TRP A 93 16.28 -4.24 0.82
C TRP A 93 17.67 -4.81 0.59
N LYS A 94 17.70 -6.02 0.05
CA LYS A 94 18.90 -6.68 -0.48
C LYS A 94 18.70 -7.02 -1.94
N VAL A 95 19.79 -7.01 -2.70
CA VAL A 95 19.79 -7.41 -4.11
C VAL A 95 20.52 -8.73 -4.23
N TRP A 96 19.80 -9.75 -4.70
CA TRP A 96 20.33 -11.09 -4.92
C TRP A 96 20.75 -11.28 -6.38
N PRO A 97 21.86 -12.00 -6.62
CA PRO A 97 22.14 -12.50 -7.95
C PRO A 97 21.01 -13.44 -8.41
N TYR A 98 20.66 -13.38 -9.70
CA TYR A 98 19.72 -14.30 -10.32
C TYR A 98 20.41 -15.06 -11.48
N PRO A 99 20.12 -16.36 -11.66
CA PRO A 99 19.19 -17.17 -10.88
C PRO A 99 19.66 -17.42 -9.45
N TYR A 100 18.69 -17.63 -8.55
CA TYR A 100 18.99 -18.14 -7.21
C TYR A 100 19.79 -19.44 -7.33
N PRO A 101 20.68 -19.75 -6.38
CA PRO A 101 21.31 -21.06 -6.32
C PRO A 101 20.23 -22.15 -6.41
N PRO A 102 20.35 -23.13 -7.32
CA PRO A 102 19.31 -24.12 -7.54
C PRO A 102 19.08 -24.91 -6.26
N MET A 103 17.82 -25.04 -5.86
CA MET A 103 17.44 -25.82 -4.68
C MET A 103 17.64 -27.31 -4.98
N PRO A 104 18.46 -28.04 -4.22
CA PRO A 104 18.64 -29.48 -4.43
C PRO A 104 17.39 -30.24 -4.00
N SER A 105 17.17 -31.40 -4.62
CA SER A 105 16.05 -32.30 -4.29
C SER A 105 16.36 -33.25 -3.14
N ASP A 106 17.65 -33.51 -2.85
CA ASP A 106 18.09 -34.36 -1.74
C ASP A 106 17.92 -33.64 -0.39
N PRO A 107 17.23 -34.22 0.61
CA PRO A 107 17.00 -33.59 1.91
C PRO A 107 18.28 -33.20 2.67
N VAL A 108 19.37 -33.97 2.54
CA VAL A 108 20.64 -33.65 3.22
C VAL A 108 21.32 -32.47 2.53
N ALA A 109 21.36 -32.47 1.20
CA ALA A 109 21.81 -31.32 0.42
C ALA A 109 20.92 -30.08 0.63
N LEU A 110 19.62 -30.24 0.91
CA LEU A 110 18.70 -29.14 1.15
C LEU A 110 19.05 -28.35 2.41
N GLN A 111 19.44 -29.03 3.50
CA GLN A 111 19.86 -28.36 4.73
C GLN A 111 21.13 -27.53 4.48
N THR A 112 22.13 -28.13 3.83
CA THR A 112 23.40 -27.44 3.50
C THR A 112 23.16 -26.26 2.54
N TRP A 113 22.30 -26.44 1.55
CA TRP A 113 21.89 -25.38 0.62
C TRP A 113 21.18 -24.25 1.36
N SER A 114 20.25 -24.58 2.26
CA SER A 114 19.51 -23.59 3.06
C SER A 114 20.47 -22.76 3.92
N GLU A 115 21.40 -23.41 4.62
CA GLU A 115 22.43 -22.73 5.41
C GLU A 115 23.32 -21.84 4.55
N GLY A 116 23.74 -22.32 3.39
CA GLY A 116 24.52 -21.56 2.41
C GLY A 116 23.77 -20.33 1.88
N VAL A 117 22.50 -20.50 1.51
CA VAL A 117 21.61 -19.39 1.08
C VAL A 117 21.43 -18.40 2.23
N HIS A 118 21.22 -18.85 3.46
CA HIS A 118 21.12 -17.97 4.63
C HIS A 118 22.42 -17.23 4.92
N ALA A 119 23.58 -17.88 4.80
CA ALA A 119 24.88 -17.25 4.96
C ALA A 119 25.11 -16.19 3.87
N MET A 120 24.83 -16.52 2.61
CA MET A 120 24.93 -15.58 1.49
C MET A 120 23.97 -14.40 1.70
N SER A 121 22.72 -14.67 2.09
CA SER A 121 21.75 -13.63 2.45
C SER A 121 22.31 -12.66 3.48
N ARG A 122 22.92 -13.18 4.56
CA ARG A 122 23.52 -12.35 5.63
C ARG A 122 24.68 -11.50 5.10
N SER A 123 25.48 -12.01 4.16
CA SER A 123 26.60 -11.27 3.57
C SER A 123 26.19 -10.19 2.56
N LEU A 124 24.98 -10.27 1.99
CA LEU A 124 24.53 -9.27 1.03
C LEU A 124 24.31 -7.91 1.72
N PRO A 125 24.81 -6.81 1.13
CA PRO A 125 24.67 -5.49 1.70
C PRO A 125 23.20 -5.10 1.76
N ILE A 126 22.78 -4.55 2.90
CA ILE A 126 21.48 -3.91 3.05
C ILE A 126 21.57 -2.53 2.41
N GLN A 127 20.63 -2.24 1.53
CA GLN A 127 20.43 -0.94 0.93
C GLN A 127 19.23 -0.26 1.59
N THR A 128 19.30 1.06 1.72
CA THR A 128 18.22 1.87 2.30
C THR A 128 17.99 3.10 1.46
N ALA A 129 16.73 3.46 1.22
CA ALA A 129 16.36 4.70 0.55
C ALA A 129 14.97 5.16 0.96
N ARG A 130 14.81 6.48 1.01
CA ARG A 130 13.52 7.15 1.16
C ARG A 130 12.98 7.56 -0.20
N VAL A 131 11.71 7.28 -0.40
CA VAL A 131 10.96 7.67 -1.60
C VAL A 131 9.87 8.63 -1.17
N ALA A 132 9.92 9.88 -1.63
CA ALA A 132 8.86 10.85 -1.40
C ALA A 132 7.57 10.40 -2.08
N VAL A 133 6.42 10.53 -1.41
CA VAL A 133 5.11 10.11 -1.94
C VAL A 133 4.16 11.31 -2.01
N LYS A 134 3.82 11.93 -0.86
CA LYS A 134 2.84 13.02 -0.78
C LYS A 134 3.14 14.19 -1.73
N SER A 135 4.41 14.62 -1.82
CA SER A 135 4.81 15.73 -2.69
C SER A 135 4.85 15.38 -4.19
N ARG A 136 4.81 14.09 -4.53
CA ARG A 136 4.91 13.60 -5.92
C ARG A 136 3.57 13.33 -6.57
N VAL A 137 2.50 13.25 -5.77
CA VAL A 137 1.13 13.09 -6.25
C VAL A 137 0.47 14.47 -6.24
N PRO A 138 -0.01 14.97 -7.39
CA PRO A 138 -0.67 16.28 -7.44
C PRO A 138 -1.90 16.34 -6.52
N GLN A 139 -2.12 17.48 -5.87
CA GLN A 139 -3.20 17.64 -4.91
C GLN A 139 -4.58 17.49 -5.57
N GLU A 140 -4.74 17.85 -6.84
CA GLU A 140 -5.98 17.63 -7.58
C GLU A 140 -6.34 16.14 -7.69
N VAL A 141 -5.33 15.27 -7.85
CA VAL A 141 -5.54 13.81 -7.90
C VAL A 141 -5.99 13.30 -6.53
N VAL A 142 -5.35 13.77 -5.45
CA VAL A 142 -5.73 13.44 -4.08
C VAL A 142 -7.19 13.85 -3.81
N ASN A 143 -7.56 15.08 -4.20
CA ASN A 143 -8.91 15.60 -4.01
C ASN A 143 -9.97 14.78 -4.74
N GLU A 144 -9.67 14.29 -5.94
CA GLU A 144 -10.59 13.44 -6.71
C GLU A 144 -10.80 12.05 -6.08
N VAL A 145 -9.73 11.45 -5.55
CA VAL A 145 -9.82 10.18 -4.82
C VAL A 145 -10.62 10.36 -3.53
N LEU A 146 -10.39 11.46 -2.80
CA LEU A 146 -11.19 11.82 -1.62
C LEU A 146 -12.67 12.00 -1.95
N ALA A 147 -12.99 12.70 -3.04
CA ALA A 147 -14.37 12.86 -3.49
C ALA A 147 -15.00 11.50 -3.86
N SER A 148 -14.25 10.62 -4.52
CA SER A 148 -14.71 9.26 -4.84
C SER A 148 -14.96 8.43 -3.59
N ASN A 149 -14.06 8.50 -2.60
CA ASN A 149 -14.20 7.82 -1.31
C ASN A 149 -15.44 8.29 -0.54
N ARG A 150 -15.74 9.59 -0.54
CA ARG A 150 -16.93 10.16 0.13
C ARG A 150 -18.24 9.69 -0.49
N ASN A 151 -18.24 9.49 -1.81
CA ASN A 151 -19.42 9.12 -2.59
C ASN A 151 -19.62 7.60 -2.73
N ARG A 152 -18.71 6.77 -2.21
CA ARG A 152 -18.79 5.31 -2.36
C ARG A 152 -19.98 4.72 -1.59
N ALA A 153 -20.60 3.70 -2.17
CA ALA A 153 -21.61 2.92 -1.46
C ALA A 153 -20.99 2.18 -0.25
N PRO A 154 -21.75 1.94 0.83
CA PRO A 154 -21.26 1.15 1.95
C PRO A 154 -20.74 -0.22 1.49
N ARG A 155 -19.55 -0.61 1.95
CA ARG A 155 -18.87 -1.87 1.60
C ARG A 155 -18.46 -2.01 0.12
N ALA A 156 -18.54 -0.94 -0.68
CA ALA A 156 -18.00 -0.90 -2.03
C ALA A 156 -16.62 -0.22 -2.05
N LEU A 157 -15.80 -0.59 -3.03
CA LEU A 157 -14.59 0.18 -3.37
C LEU A 157 -15.01 1.52 -4.00
N PRO A 158 -14.21 2.59 -3.82
CA PRO A 158 -14.43 3.84 -4.54
C PRO A 158 -14.28 3.62 -6.05
N ASP A 159 -15.02 4.40 -6.84
CA ASP A 159 -14.93 4.39 -8.31
C ASP A 159 -13.52 4.73 -8.80
N LYS A 160 -12.81 5.61 -8.06
CA LYS A 160 -11.45 6.03 -8.37
C LYS A 160 -10.50 5.64 -7.25
N LEU A 161 -9.37 5.08 -7.63
CA LEU A 161 -8.31 4.64 -6.71
C LEU A 161 -6.97 5.26 -7.12
N LEU A 162 -6.19 5.65 -6.11
CA LEU A 162 -4.79 5.99 -6.31
C LEU A 162 -3.95 4.72 -6.23
N TRP A 163 -3.21 4.48 -7.30
CA TRP A 163 -2.16 3.45 -7.36
C TRP A 163 -0.80 4.13 -7.31
N VAL A 164 0.10 3.55 -6.54
CA VAL A 164 1.49 3.98 -6.45
C VAL A 164 2.41 2.80 -6.74
N TYR A 165 3.51 3.07 -7.43
CA TYR A 165 4.43 2.05 -7.91
C TYR A 165 5.82 2.35 -7.35
N PHE A 166 6.40 1.38 -6.67
CA PHE A 166 7.80 1.40 -6.23
C PHE A 166 8.57 0.39 -7.06
N ILE A 167 9.49 0.89 -7.88
CA ILE A 167 10.15 0.09 -8.91
C ILE A 167 11.65 0.14 -8.68
N TRP A 168 12.26 -1.00 -8.37
CA TRP A 168 13.70 -1.07 -8.15
C TRP A 168 14.45 -1.07 -9.48
N TYR A 169 15.45 -0.19 -9.57
CA TYR A 169 16.45 -0.14 -10.63
C TYR A 169 17.85 -0.08 -10.01
N GLU A 170 18.89 -0.26 -10.82
CA GLU A 170 20.29 -0.13 -10.36
C GLU A 170 20.59 1.26 -9.78
N SER A 171 19.88 2.30 -10.26
CA SER A 171 20.00 3.67 -9.75
C SER A 171 19.23 3.93 -8.44
N GLY A 172 18.55 2.93 -7.89
CA GLY A 172 17.66 3.06 -6.74
C GLY A 172 16.18 2.86 -7.10
N ILE A 173 15.29 3.37 -6.25
CA ILE A 173 13.84 3.16 -6.39
C ILE A 173 13.22 4.30 -7.20
N LYS A 174 12.54 3.95 -8.28
CA LYS A 174 11.69 4.85 -9.05
C LYS A 174 10.27 4.82 -8.50
N PHE A 175 9.64 5.98 -8.43
CA PHE A 175 8.27 6.14 -7.98
C PHE A 175 7.38 6.67 -9.08
N ARG A 176 6.26 5.98 -9.30
CA ARG A 176 5.19 6.40 -10.19
C ARG A 176 3.85 6.34 -9.47
N TRP A 177 2.86 7.02 -10.04
CA TRP A 177 1.48 6.94 -9.60
C TRP A 177 0.55 6.89 -10.80
N SER A 178 -0.62 6.28 -10.60
CA SER A 178 -1.76 6.37 -11.53
C SER A 178 -3.04 6.63 -10.75
N LEU A 179 -3.90 7.45 -11.34
CA LEU A 179 -5.30 7.53 -10.95
C LEU A 179 -6.06 6.58 -11.86
N GLU A 180 -6.70 5.58 -11.26
CA GLU A 180 -7.45 4.58 -11.99
C GLU A 180 -8.94 4.66 -11.67
N GLN A 181 -9.76 4.26 -12.64
CA GLN A 181 -11.21 4.17 -12.52
C GLN A 181 -11.69 2.73 -12.81
N GLY A 182 -12.58 2.21 -11.96
CA GLY A 182 -13.13 0.88 -12.10
C GLY A 182 -12.04 -0.21 -12.00
N CYS A 183 -12.13 -1.25 -12.83
CA CYS A 183 -11.24 -2.39 -12.72
C CYS A 183 -9.79 -2.11 -13.19
N CYS A 184 -9.58 -1.29 -14.23
CA CYS A 184 -8.25 -1.14 -14.86
C CYS A 184 -8.06 0.16 -15.68
N LYS A 185 -8.98 1.14 -15.64
CA LYS A 185 -8.87 2.29 -16.55
C LYS A 185 -7.97 3.37 -15.97
N VAL A 186 -6.75 3.49 -16.48
CA VAL A 186 -5.86 4.61 -16.15
C VAL A 186 -6.45 5.91 -16.71
N LEU A 187 -6.75 6.86 -15.83
CA LEU A 187 -7.22 8.20 -16.20
C LEU A 187 -6.04 9.15 -16.37
N ARG A 188 -5.09 9.12 -15.42
CA ARG A 188 -3.87 9.93 -15.41
C ARG A 188 -2.77 9.14 -14.74
N ALA A 189 -1.53 9.45 -15.08
CA ALA A 189 -0.36 8.88 -14.43
C ALA A 189 0.78 9.91 -14.39
N GLY A 190 1.73 9.71 -13.48
CA GLY A 190 2.89 10.56 -13.35
C GLY A 190 3.99 9.92 -12.49
N GLY A 191 5.02 10.70 -12.18
CA GLY A 191 6.20 10.26 -11.44
C GLY A 191 7.43 10.10 -12.34
N ASP A 192 8.31 9.18 -11.98
CA ASP A 192 9.59 9.02 -12.64
C ASP A 192 9.45 8.34 -14.00
N ASP A 193 10.30 8.74 -14.93
CA ASP A 193 10.51 7.97 -16.16
C ASP A 193 11.06 6.59 -15.82
N VAL A 194 10.31 5.60 -16.28
CA VAL A 194 10.71 4.21 -16.25
C VAL A 194 10.86 3.83 -17.71
N GLY A 195 12.09 3.50 -18.10
CA GLY A 195 12.35 3.06 -19.46
C GLY A 195 11.53 1.82 -19.81
N PRO A 196 11.43 1.48 -21.11
CA PRO A 196 10.81 0.23 -21.55
C PRO A 196 11.51 -1.00 -20.97
#